data_AF-A0A1M6MPM7-F1
#
_entry.id   AF-A0A1M6MPM7-F1
#
_cell.length_a   1.000
_cell.length_b   1.000
_cell.length_c   1.000
_cell.angle_alpha   90.00
_cell.angle_beta   90.00
_cell.angle_gamma   90.00
#
_symmetry.space_group_name_H-M   'P 1'
#
loop_
_entity.id
_entity.type
_entity.pdbx_description
1 polymer ?
#
loop_
_entity_poly.entity_id
_entity_poly.type
_entity_poly.pdbx_seq_one_letter_code
_entity_poly.pdbx_strand_id
1 'polypeptide(L)'
;MTKIDERKNIIVSLKSNYGERKKGVEKRIKYLKGMNILNLILTILCGGIILTSIILEPFGFEVFKWQKMGLVTILSLSFILRLPEETFELKLLKHLKRISDKSDFDGIEKLNLELKTIVANLNKRMNYHRIFIPLTIAILILGMIQVLSEDLNPYWNYAKILVFLFFGMVLTRFYKVSKKLNRNINETEKHCSQSSR
;
A
#
# COMPACT_ATOMS: atom_id res chain seq x y z
N MET A 1 -28.07 10.60 -14.67
CA MET A 1 -26.77 10.03 -14.24
C MET A 1 -27.08 8.72 -13.55
N THR A 2 -26.52 7.60 -14.02
CA THR A 2 -26.82 6.27 -13.46
C THR A 2 -26.09 6.06 -12.13
N LYS A 3 -26.51 5.07 -11.35
CA LYS A 3 -25.82 4.68 -10.10
C LYS A 3 -24.43 4.09 -10.42
N ILE A 4 -24.28 3.45 -11.58
CA ILE A 4 -22.97 3.04 -12.12
C ILE A 4 -22.10 4.26 -12.43
N ASP A 5 -22.64 5.35 -12.96
CA ASP A 5 -21.86 6.58 -13.20
C ASP A 5 -21.41 7.24 -11.90
N GLU A 6 -22.23 7.19 -10.85
CA GLU A 6 -21.81 7.61 -9.50
C GLU A 6 -20.59 6.80 -9.04
N ARG A 7 -20.64 5.48 -9.23
CA ARG A 7 -19.53 4.59 -8.89
C ARG A 7 -18.25 4.94 -9.64
N LYS A 8 -18.35 5.20 -10.96
CA LYS A 8 -17.22 5.65 -11.78
C LYS A 8 -16.62 6.94 -11.22
N ASN A 9 -17.46 7.91 -10.85
CA ASN A 9 -17.02 9.18 -10.27
C ASN A 9 -16.34 8.99 -8.91
N ILE A 10 -16.85 8.09 -8.06
CA ILE A 10 -16.20 7.74 -6.79
C ILE A 10 -14.79 7.19 -7.05
N ILE A 11 -14.63 6.28 -8.02
CA ILE A 11 -13.31 5.70 -8.36
C ILE A 11 -12.35 6.78 -8.87
N VAL A 12 -12.80 7.64 -9.78
CA VAL A 12 -11.97 8.71 -10.37
C VAL A 12 -11.59 9.77 -9.34
N SER A 13 -12.40 9.97 -8.30
CA SER A 13 -12.09 10.90 -7.20
C SER A 13 -10.90 10.48 -6.31
N LEU A 14 -10.38 9.26 -6.47
CA LEU A 14 -9.16 8.83 -5.76
C LEU A 14 -7.95 9.64 -6.25
N LYS A 15 -7.28 10.32 -5.31
CA LYS A 15 -6.04 11.06 -5.58
C LYS A 15 -4.89 10.10 -5.89
N SER A 16 -4.40 10.16 -7.13
CA SER A 16 -3.26 9.38 -7.64
C SER A 16 -1.99 9.63 -6.82
N ASN A 17 -1.19 8.59 -6.60
CA ASN A 17 0.17 8.73 -6.03
C ASN A 17 1.23 9.20 -7.05
N TYR A 18 0.95 9.06 -8.34
CA TYR A 18 1.87 9.40 -9.43
C TYR A 18 1.50 10.69 -10.17
N GLY A 19 0.52 11.43 -9.63
CA GLY A 19 -0.12 12.56 -10.31
C GLY A 19 -0.99 12.11 -11.49
N GLU A 20 -1.64 13.08 -12.15
CA GLU A 20 -2.45 12.87 -13.37
C GLU A 20 -1.59 12.72 -14.64
N ARG A 21 -0.27 12.57 -14.50
CA ARG A 21 0.75 12.72 -15.55
C ARG A 21 0.59 11.80 -16.79
N LYS A 22 -0.40 10.91 -16.86
CA LYS A 22 -0.58 9.99 -18.00
C LYS A 22 -2.01 10.00 -18.53
N LYS A 23 -2.17 10.52 -19.76
CA LYS A 23 -3.43 10.53 -20.53
C LYS A 23 -3.94 9.09 -20.74
N GLY A 24 -5.07 8.74 -20.11
CA GLY A 24 -5.84 7.50 -20.33
C GLY A 24 -5.75 6.45 -19.22
N VAL A 25 -6.91 5.90 -18.82
CA VAL A 25 -7.06 4.85 -17.78
C VAL A 25 -6.17 3.63 -18.06
N GLU A 26 -6.07 3.20 -19.33
CA GLU A 26 -5.28 2.02 -19.70
C GLU A 26 -3.77 2.21 -19.53
N LYS A 27 -3.24 3.37 -19.97
CA LYS A 27 -1.82 3.71 -19.79
C LYS A 27 -1.46 3.79 -18.31
N ARG A 28 -2.37 4.34 -17.48
CA ARG A 28 -2.24 4.38 -16.02
C ARG A 28 -2.21 2.96 -15.42
N ILE A 29 -3.13 2.08 -15.82
CA ILE A 29 -3.15 0.68 -15.38
C ILE A 29 -1.85 -0.05 -15.74
N LYS A 30 -1.37 0.06 -16.98
CA LYS A 30 -0.13 -0.62 -17.43
C LYS A 30 1.08 -0.16 -16.62
N TYR A 31 1.19 1.15 -16.41
CA TYR A 31 2.28 1.73 -15.62
C TYR A 31 2.22 1.31 -14.15
N LEU A 32 1.06 1.44 -13.50
CA LEU A 32 0.87 1.02 -12.11
C LEU A 32 1.12 -0.48 -11.93
N LYS A 33 0.73 -1.32 -12.89
CA LYS A 33 1.03 -2.75 -12.85
C LYS A 33 2.54 -3.01 -12.81
N GLY A 34 3.30 -2.33 -13.66
CA GLY A 34 4.77 -2.45 -13.69
C GLY A 34 5.41 -1.97 -12.38
N MET A 35 5.05 -0.78 -11.91
CA MET A 35 5.56 -0.22 -10.66
C MET A 35 5.19 -1.07 -9.45
N ASN A 36 3.95 -1.55 -9.38
CA ASN A 36 3.48 -2.39 -8.27
C ASN A 36 4.22 -3.73 -8.21
N ILE A 37 4.54 -4.34 -9.37
CA ILE A 37 5.36 -5.57 -9.41
C ILE A 37 6.79 -5.26 -8.93
N LEU A 38 7.40 -4.19 -9.43
CA LEU A 38 8.75 -3.78 -9.02
C LEU A 38 8.81 -3.52 -7.50
N ASN A 39 7.90 -2.70 -6.98
CA ASN A 39 7.82 -2.38 -5.55
C ASN A 39 7.53 -3.61 -4.69
N LEU A 40 6.72 -4.55 -5.19
CA LEU A 40 6.46 -5.81 -4.49
C LEU A 40 7.74 -6.65 -4.37
N ILE A 41 8.46 -6.83 -5.48
CA ILE A 41 9.73 -7.58 -5.49
C ILE A 41 10.73 -6.92 -4.53
N LEU A 42 10.92 -5.61 -4.63
CA LEU A 42 11.84 -4.87 -3.77
C LEU A 42 11.43 -4.92 -2.29
N THR A 43 10.13 -4.87 -2.00
CA THR A 43 9.60 -5.00 -0.63
C THR A 43 9.86 -6.39 -0.07
N ILE A 44 9.67 -7.45 -0.87
CA ILE A 44 9.95 -8.84 -0.46
C ILE A 44 11.45 -9.03 -0.23
N LEU A 45 12.30 -8.54 -1.13
CA LEU A 45 13.75 -8.65 -1.00
C LEU A 45 14.27 -7.89 0.22
N CYS A 46 13.99 -6.59 0.32
CA CYS A 46 14.46 -5.77 1.45
C CYS A 46 13.83 -6.22 2.77
N GLY A 47 12.52 -6.45 2.80
CA GLY A 47 11.81 -6.91 3.98
C GLY A 47 12.27 -8.29 4.43
N GLY A 48 12.53 -9.21 3.49
CA GLY A 48 13.07 -10.53 3.76
C GLY A 48 14.47 -10.47 4.38
N ILE A 49 15.37 -9.65 3.83
CA ILE A 49 16.71 -9.43 4.40
C ILE A 49 16.62 -8.87 5.82
N ILE A 50 15.79 -7.84 6.04
CA ILE A 50 15.60 -7.21 7.35
C ILE A 50 15.05 -8.21 8.37
N LEU A 51 13.99 -8.95 8.02
CA LEU A 51 13.39 -9.93 8.93
C LEU A 51 14.38 -11.06 9.24
N THR A 52 15.10 -11.55 8.23
CA THR A 52 16.13 -12.57 8.42
C THR A 52 17.26 -12.06 9.33
N SER A 53 17.72 -10.83 9.12
CA SER A 53 18.72 -10.17 9.97
C SER A 53 18.30 -10.16 11.44
N ILE A 54 17.06 -9.78 11.72
CA ILE A 54 16.58 -9.67 13.11
C ILE A 54 16.32 -11.06 13.73
N ILE A 55 15.78 -12.00 12.96
CA ILE A 55 15.42 -13.34 13.46
C ILE A 55 16.66 -14.20 13.71
N LEU A 56 17.68 -14.12 12.84
CA LEU A 56 18.86 -15.00 12.91
C LEU A 56 19.91 -14.55 13.93
N GLU A 57 19.97 -13.25 14.24
CA GLU A 57 20.98 -12.69 15.14
C GLU A 57 20.96 -13.29 16.56
N PRO A 58 19.80 -13.54 17.21
CA PRO A 58 19.74 -14.25 18.50
C PRO A 58 20.31 -15.68 18.46
N PHE A 59 20.37 -16.31 17.29
CA PHE A 59 20.90 -17.66 17.11
C PHE A 59 22.41 -17.66 16.78
N GLY A 60 23.06 -16.50 16.75
CA GLY A 60 24.50 -16.38 16.49
C GLY A 60 24.91 -16.55 15.03
N PHE A 61 23.96 -16.57 14.09
CA PHE A 61 24.29 -16.60 12.66
C PHE A 61 24.80 -15.23 12.18
N GLU A 62 25.90 -15.24 11.42
CA GLU A 62 26.51 -14.01 10.90
C GLU A 62 25.92 -13.51 9.58
N VAL A 63 24.88 -14.18 9.06
CA VAL A 63 24.23 -13.80 7.81
C VAL A 63 23.39 -12.55 8.03
N PHE A 64 23.61 -11.52 7.21
CA PHE A 64 22.91 -10.24 7.29
C PHE A 64 22.96 -9.61 8.70
N LYS A 65 24.16 -9.31 9.21
CA LYS A 65 24.33 -8.63 10.52
C LYS A 65 23.50 -7.35 10.61
N TRP A 66 22.67 -7.24 11.66
CA TRP A 66 21.78 -6.09 11.88
C TRP A 66 22.53 -4.75 11.84
N GLN A 67 23.74 -4.70 12.40
CA GLN A 67 24.58 -3.50 12.41
C GLN A 67 24.84 -2.91 11.02
N LYS A 68 24.79 -3.73 9.95
CA LYS A 68 25.01 -3.28 8.56
C LYS A 68 23.72 -2.96 7.80
N MET A 69 22.57 -3.00 8.47
CA MET A 69 21.25 -2.91 7.83
C MET A 69 20.67 -1.49 7.72
N GLY A 70 21.42 -0.46 8.14
CA GLY A 70 20.93 0.94 8.13
C GLY A 70 20.36 1.36 6.76
N LEU A 71 21.15 1.18 5.70
CA LEU A 71 20.76 1.55 4.34
C LEU A 71 19.59 0.70 3.82
N VAL A 72 19.64 -0.62 4.02
CA VAL A 72 18.57 -1.54 3.57
C VAL A 72 17.26 -1.22 4.27
N THR A 73 17.31 -0.87 5.56
CA THR A 73 16.15 -0.44 6.34
C THR A 73 15.54 0.83 5.77
N ILE A 74 16.35 1.88 5.54
CA ILE A 74 15.87 3.13 4.91
C ILE A 74 15.24 2.86 3.54
N LEU A 75 15.92 2.06 2.72
CA LEU A 75 15.46 1.74 1.37
C LEU A 75 14.12 0.99 1.41
N SER A 76 13.96 0.05 2.35
CA SER A 76 12.71 -0.70 2.53
C SER A 76 11.50 0.19 2.81
N LEU A 77 11.67 1.28 3.57
CA LEU A 77 10.61 2.23 3.89
C LEU A 77 10.01 2.84 2.62
N SER A 78 10.86 3.17 1.65
CA SER A 78 10.44 3.80 0.39
C SER A 78 9.50 2.91 -0.42
N PHE A 79 9.76 1.60 -0.45
CA PHE A 79 8.95 0.66 -1.21
C PHE A 79 7.68 0.26 -0.47
N ILE A 80 7.79 -0.05 0.82
CA ILE A 80 6.67 -0.57 1.61
C ILE A 80 5.58 0.47 1.87
N LEU A 81 5.93 1.76 1.99
CA LEU A 81 4.96 2.84 2.14
C LEU A 81 4.12 3.04 0.89
N ARG A 82 4.71 2.79 -0.28
CA ARG A 82 4.11 3.08 -1.57
C ARG A 82 3.20 1.96 -2.06
N LEU A 83 3.61 0.72 -1.82
CA LEU A 83 2.99 -0.49 -2.35
C LEU A 83 1.48 -0.63 -2.05
N PRO A 84 0.97 -0.38 -0.82
CA PRO A 84 -0.46 -0.48 -0.53
C PRO A 84 -1.33 0.42 -1.41
N GLU A 85 -0.94 1.69 -1.54
CA GLU A 85 -1.71 2.69 -2.28
C GLU A 85 -1.74 2.39 -3.77
N GLU A 86 -0.62 1.94 -4.33
CA GLU A 86 -0.54 1.48 -5.72
C GLU A 86 -1.45 0.29 -5.99
N THR A 87 -1.48 -0.66 -5.05
CA THR A 87 -2.34 -1.83 -5.14
C THR A 87 -3.82 -1.43 -5.11
N PHE A 88 -4.22 -0.50 -4.24
CA PHE A 88 -5.60 -0.03 -4.16
C PHE A 88 -6.01 0.74 -5.41
N GLU A 89 -5.16 1.65 -5.89
CA GLU A 89 -5.38 2.41 -7.12
C GLU A 89 -5.52 1.48 -8.33
N LEU A 90 -4.63 0.49 -8.47
CA LEU A 90 -4.67 -0.48 -9.55
C LEU A 90 -5.95 -1.33 -9.51
N LYS A 91 -6.40 -1.76 -8.33
CA LYS A 91 -7.65 -2.51 -8.17
C LYS A 91 -8.86 -1.69 -8.61
N LEU A 92 -8.95 -0.45 -8.15
CA LEU A 92 -10.05 0.45 -8.49
C LEU A 92 -10.10 0.76 -10.00
N LEU A 93 -8.95 0.99 -10.64
CA LEU A 93 -8.91 1.25 -12.09
C LEU A 93 -9.26 0.00 -12.92
N LYS A 94 -8.81 -1.18 -12.50
CA LYS A 94 -9.23 -2.44 -13.14
C LYS A 94 -10.74 -2.65 -13.01
N HIS A 95 -11.27 -2.35 -11.83
CA HIS A 95 -12.70 -2.43 -11.57
C HIS A 95 -13.48 -1.43 -12.45
N LEU A 96 -13.02 -0.18 -12.55
CA LEU A 96 -13.60 0.84 -13.44
C LEU A 96 -13.75 0.33 -14.88
N LYS A 97 -12.72 -0.35 -15.40
CA LYS A 97 -12.75 -0.96 -16.75
C LYS A 97 -13.76 -2.11 -16.86
N ARG A 98 -14.01 -2.86 -15.79
CA ARG A 98 -14.98 -3.98 -15.79
C ARG A 98 -16.43 -3.52 -15.77
N ILE A 99 -16.69 -2.34 -15.21
CA ILE A 99 -18.04 -1.79 -15.05
C ILE A 99 -18.37 -0.67 -16.05
N SER A 100 -17.49 -0.39 -17.03
CA SER A 100 -17.66 0.73 -17.96
C SER A 100 -19.01 0.73 -18.67
N ASP A 101 -19.44 -0.45 -19.11
CA ASP A 101 -20.59 -0.67 -19.99
C ASP A 101 -21.72 -1.45 -19.28
N LYS A 102 -21.78 -1.36 -17.94
CA LYS A 102 -22.76 -2.09 -17.12
C LYS A 102 -23.91 -1.19 -16.69
N SER A 103 -25.09 -1.79 -16.58
CA SER A 103 -26.32 -1.15 -16.10
C SER A 103 -26.42 -1.19 -14.57
N ASP A 104 -27.32 -0.36 -14.05
CA ASP A 104 -27.68 -0.34 -12.63
C ASP A 104 -28.30 -1.68 -12.20
N PHE A 105 -28.11 -2.03 -10.93
CA PHE A 105 -28.69 -3.21 -10.30
C PHE A 105 -29.14 -2.87 -8.88
N ASP A 106 -30.05 -3.68 -8.32
CA ASP A 106 -30.55 -3.45 -6.97
C ASP A 106 -29.45 -3.60 -5.91
N GLY A 107 -29.43 -2.70 -4.91
CA GLY A 107 -28.39 -2.66 -3.88
C GLY A 107 -27.08 -1.97 -4.25
N ILE A 108 -26.91 -1.47 -5.49
CA ILE A 108 -25.70 -0.71 -5.90
C ILE A 108 -25.46 0.54 -5.05
N GLU A 109 -26.52 1.21 -4.56
CA GLU A 109 -26.40 2.43 -3.74
C GLU A 109 -25.64 2.16 -2.44
N LYS A 110 -25.96 1.05 -1.76
CA LYS A 110 -25.25 0.62 -0.55
C LYS A 110 -23.77 0.37 -0.85
N LEU A 111 -23.49 -0.30 -1.98
CA LEU A 111 -22.11 -0.55 -2.42
C LEU A 111 -21.38 0.74 -2.79
N ASN A 112 -22.06 1.73 -3.36
CA ASN A 112 -21.49 3.04 -3.67
C ASN A 112 -21.19 3.83 -2.40
N LEU A 113 -22.08 3.84 -1.41
CA LEU A 113 -21.85 4.47 -0.11
C LEU A 113 -20.63 3.85 0.59
N GLU A 114 -20.53 2.53 0.64
CA GLU A 114 -19.36 1.83 1.18
C GLU A 114 -18.07 2.20 0.43
N LEU A 115 -18.12 2.22 -0.91
CA LEU A 115 -16.96 2.58 -1.73
C LEU A 115 -16.54 4.03 -1.49
N LYS A 116 -17.50 4.96 -1.39
CA LYS A 116 -17.27 6.38 -1.10
C LYS A 116 -16.55 6.55 0.23
N THR A 117 -16.96 5.82 1.27
CA THR A 117 -16.25 5.81 2.56
C THR A 117 -14.82 5.27 2.43
N ILE A 118 -14.62 4.18 1.67
CA ILE A 118 -13.28 3.63 1.43
C ILE A 118 -12.39 4.65 0.72
N VAL A 119 -12.84 5.23 -0.40
CA VAL A 119 -12.08 6.22 -1.18
C VAL A 119 -11.83 7.49 -0.37
N ALA A 120 -12.82 7.98 0.39
CA ALA A 120 -12.63 9.13 1.27
C ALA A 120 -11.54 8.88 2.32
N ASN A 121 -11.49 7.68 2.89
CA ASN A 121 -10.44 7.29 3.84
C ASN A 121 -9.06 7.19 3.19
N LEU A 122 -8.98 6.65 1.96
CA LEU A 122 -7.74 6.61 1.17
C LEU A 122 -7.24 8.02 0.82
N ASN A 123 -8.15 8.94 0.51
CA ASN A 123 -7.82 10.34 0.22
C ASN A 123 -7.40 11.13 1.47
N LYS A 124 -7.90 10.78 2.66
CA LYS A 124 -7.52 11.38 3.96
C LYS A 124 -6.16 10.85 4.47
N ARG A 125 -5.14 10.86 3.62
CA ARG A 125 -3.78 10.36 3.92
C ARG A 125 -3.24 10.89 5.25
N MET A 126 -3.39 12.20 5.52
CA MET A 126 -2.85 12.87 6.70
C MET A 126 -3.38 12.37 8.06
N ASN A 127 -4.64 11.92 8.17
CA ASN A 127 -5.17 11.50 9.47
C ASN A 127 -4.59 10.16 9.94
N TYR A 128 -4.30 9.25 9.01
CA TYR A 128 -3.63 7.98 9.31
C TYR A 128 -2.12 8.16 9.53
N HIS A 129 -1.55 9.24 9.00
CA HIS A 129 -0.13 9.54 9.08
C HIS A 129 0.35 10.08 10.43
N ARG A 130 -0.54 10.43 11.36
CA ARG A 130 -0.13 11.00 12.67
C ARG A 130 0.81 10.12 13.49
N ILE A 131 0.61 8.79 13.45
CA ILE A 131 1.50 7.83 14.12
C ILE A 131 2.58 7.32 13.16
N PHE A 132 2.24 7.19 11.88
CA PHE A 132 3.13 6.68 10.84
C PHE A 132 4.32 7.59 10.54
N ILE A 133 4.10 8.91 10.47
CA ILE A 133 5.15 9.88 10.13
C ILE A 133 6.22 9.91 11.22
N PRO A 134 5.89 10.10 12.52
CA PRO A 134 6.91 10.09 13.56
C PRO A 134 7.73 8.81 13.58
N LEU A 135 7.07 7.65 13.42
CA LEU A 135 7.78 6.38 13.40
C LEU A 135 8.71 6.24 12.19
N THR A 136 8.25 6.67 11.00
CA THR A 136 9.08 6.67 9.78
C THR A 136 10.29 7.59 9.96
N ILE A 137 10.10 8.79 10.51
CA ILE A 137 11.18 9.74 10.78
C ILE A 137 12.19 9.16 11.78
N ALA A 138 11.72 8.53 12.86
CA ALA A 138 12.59 7.91 13.85
C ALA A 138 13.45 6.80 13.22
N ILE A 139 12.87 5.92 12.40
CA ILE A 139 13.62 4.88 11.69
C ILE A 139 14.61 5.49 10.70
N LEU A 140 14.23 6.55 9.98
CA LEU A 140 15.13 7.25 9.06
C LEU A 140 16.33 7.86 9.78
N ILE A 141 16.11 8.57 10.89
CA ILE A 141 17.19 9.19 11.67
C ILE A 141 18.14 8.11 12.20
N LEU A 142 17.61 7.07 12.85
CA LEU A 142 18.43 5.98 13.38
C LEU A 142 19.19 5.24 12.28
N GLY A 143 18.55 4.99 11.14
CA GLY A 143 19.18 4.37 9.99
C GLY A 143 20.29 5.22 9.40
N MET A 144 20.09 6.54 9.30
CA MET A 144 21.09 7.46 8.76
C MET A 144 22.30 7.55 9.69
N ILE A 145 22.09 7.64 11.00
CA ILE A 145 23.17 7.61 11.99
C ILE A 145 23.94 6.28 11.88
N GLN A 146 23.24 5.14 11.72
CA GLN A 146 23.89 3.84 11.54
C GLN A 146 24.77 3.80 10.29
N VAL A 147 24.28 4.36 9.17
CA VAL A 147 25.04 4.38 7.91
C VAL A 147 26.27 5.29 8.01
N LEU A 148 26.17 6.41 8.72
CA LEU A 148 27.25 7.39 8.84
C LEU A 148 28.28 7.00 9.92
N SER A 149 27.88 6.21 10.91
CA SER A 149 28.73 5.89 12.06
C SER A 149 28.34 4.55 12.67
N GLU A 150 28.72 3.46 11.99
CA GLU A 150 28.33 2.07 12.34
C GLU A 150 28.58 1.72 13.82
N ASP A 151 29.66 2.24 14.42
CA ASP A 151 30.08 1.95 15.79
C ASP A 151 29.55 2.95 16.85
N LEU A 152 28.91 4.06 16.44
CA LEU A 152 28.51 5.16 17.33
C LEU A 152 27.01 5.27 17.56
N ASN A 153 26.19 4.35 17.03
CA ASN A 153 24.75 4.35 17.25
C ASN A 153 24.33 3.35 18.33
N PRO A 154 24.38 3.71 19.63
CA PRO A 154 23.97 2.81 20.70
C PRO A 154 22.48 2.43 20.62
N TYR A 155 21.70 3.18 19.81
CA TYR A 155 20.26 3.00 19.69
C TYR A 155 19.84 2.07 18.54
N TRP A 156 20.76 1.67 17.65
CA TRP A 156 20.43 0.91 16.46
C TRP A 156 19.78 -0.45 16.77
N ASN A 157 20.20 -1.11 17.84
CA ASN A 157 19.58 -2.36 18.27
C ASN A 157 18.11 -2.21 18.66
N TYR A 158 17.70 -1.05 19.20
CA TYR A 158 16.30 -0.79 19.53
C TYR A 158 15.46 -0.46 18.28
N ALA A 159 16.09 -0.05 17.17
CA ALA A 159 15.39 0.20 15.91
C ALA A 159 14.69 -1.04 15.36
N LYS A 160 15.11 -2.26 15.72
CA LYS A 160 14.43 -3.52 15.39
C LYS A 160 12.95 -3.48 15.78
N ILE A 161 12.66 -3.00 17.00
CA ILE A 161 11.30 -2.89 17.53
C ILE A 161 10.49 -1.89 16.69
N LEU A 162 11.09 -0.73 16.38
CA LEU A 162 10.44 0.30 15.56
C LEU A 162 10.11 -0.21 14.17
N VAL A 163 11.03 -0.94 13.53
CA VAL A 163 10.86 -1.53 12.20
C VAL A 163 9.77 -2.62 12.22
N PHE A 164 9.76 -3.48 13.23
CA PHE A 164 8.71 -4.49 13.40
C PHE A 164 7.32 -3.87 13.57
N LEU A 165 7.21 -2.87 14.46
CA LEU A 165 5.96 -2.13 14.65
C LEU A 165 5.51 -1.46 13.35
N PHE A 166 6.45 -0.85 12.63
CA PHE A 166 6.17 -0.19 11.36
C PHE A 166 5.63 -1.19 10.31
N PHE A 167 6.31 -2.33 10.09
CA PHE A 167 5.84 -3.36 9.16
C PHE A 167 4.48 -3.93 9.56
N GLY A 168 4.29 -4.26 10.85
CA GLY A 168 3.03 -4.76 11.37
C GLY A 168 1.87 -3.79 11.13
N MET A 169 2.10 -2.50 11.33
CA MET A 169 1.09 -1.47 11.04
C MET A 169 0.77 -1.34 9.55
N VAL A 170 1.77 -1.40 8.65
CA VAL A 170 1.53 -1.33 7.20
C VAL A 170 0.70 -2.54 6.76
N LEU A 171 1.10 -3.74 7.19
CA LEU A 171 0.40 -4.99 6.87
C LEU A 171 -1.04 -4.99 7.38
N THR A 172 -1.26 -4.56 8.62
CA THR A 172 -2.59 -4.50 9.23
C THR A 172 -3.51 -3.57 8.46
N ARG A 173 -3.04 -2.37 8.07
CA ARG A 173 -3.80 -1.45 7.22
C ARG A 173 -4.08 -2.07 5.87
N PHE A 174 -3.04 -2.60 5.22
CA PHE A 174 -3.16 -3.19 3.90
C PHE A 174 -4.24 -4.27 3.89
N TYR A 175 -4.20 -5.19 4.87
CA TYR A 175 -5.19 -6.24 5.03
C TYR A 175 -6.61 -5.70 5.24
N LYS A 176 -6.80 -4.78 6.21
CA LYS A 176 -8.14 -4.22 6.53
C LYS A 176 -8.78 -3.52 5.34
N VAL A 177 -8.02 -2.68 4.63
CA VAL A 177 -8.52 -1.94 3.46
C VAL A 177 -8.71 -2.88 2.27
N SER A 178 -7.76 -3.76 2.00
CA SER A 178 -7.83 -4.74 0.90
C SER A 178 -9.06 -5.65 1.06
N LYS A 179 -9.37 -6.11 2.28
CA LYS A 179 -10.56 -6.92 2.56
C LYS A 179 -11.86 -6.17 2.22
N LYS A 180 -12.01 -4.93 2.70
CA LYS A 180 -13.20 -4.10 2.44
C LYS A 180 -13.35 -3.78 0.95
N LEU A 181 -12.25 -3.37 0.31
CA LEU A 181 -12.22 -3.00 -1.11
C LEU A 181 -12.54 -4.21 -2.00
N ASN A 182 -11.90 -5.36 -1.75
CA ASN A 182 -12.14 -6.58 -2.51
C ASN A 182 -13.59 -7.06 -2.38
N ARG A 183 -14.17 -7.03 -1.17
CA ARG A 183 -15.56 -7.41 -0.95
C ARG A 183 -16.48 -6.55 -1.81
N ASN A 184 -16.34 -5.22 -1.71
CA ASN A 184 -17.17 -4.27 -2.45
C ASN A 184 -17.04 -4.43 -3.97
N ILE A 185 -15.81 -4.55 -4.48
CA ILE A 185 -15.54 -4.77 -5.91
C ILE A 185 -16.17 -6.09 -6.39
N ASN A 186 -15.92 -7.19 -5.68
CA ASN A 186 -16.37 -8.51 -6.09
C ASN A 186 -17.91 -8.63 -6.06
N GLU A 187 -18.57 -8.03 -5.07
CA GLU A 187 -20.04 -8.00 -5.01
C GLU A 187 -20.62 -7.24 -6.21
N THR A 188 -20.10 -6.05 -6.52
CA THR A 188 -20.52 -5.31 -7.72
C THR A 188 -20.30 -6.10 -9.00
N GLU A 189 -19.11 -6.67 -9.20
CA GLU A 189 -18.78 -7.39 -10.43
C GLU A 189 -19.63 -8.65 -10.62
N LYS A 190 -20.00 -9.34 -9.53
CA LYS A 190 -20.92 -10.48 -9.58
C LYS A 190 -22.29 -10.07 -10.10
N HIS A 191 -22.90 -9.03 -9.53
CA HIS A 191 -24.21 -8.55 -9.99
C HIS A 191 -24.17 -8.04 -11.43
N CYS A 192 -23.13 -7.29 -11.81
CA CYS A 192 -22.96 -6.84 -13.18
C CYS A 192 -22.79 -8.00 -14.17
N SER A 193 -22.18 -9.12 -13.77
CA SER A 193 -22.05 -10.31 -14.62
C SER A 193 -23.37 -11.07 -14.83
N GLN A 194 -24.26 -11.03 -13.83
CA GLN A 194 -25.56 -11.69 -13.88
C GLN A 194 -26.60 -10.89 -14.68
N SER A 195 -26.55 -9.55 -14.62
CA SER A 195 -27.43 -8.64 -15.39
C SER A 195 -27.09 -8.55 -16.89
N SER A 196 -26.02 -9.23 -17.35
CA SER A 196 -25.56 -9.20 -18.75
C SER A 196 -25.96 -10.46 -19.55
N ARG A 197 -26.73 -11.36 -18.94
CA ARG A 197 -27.36 -12.52 -19.58
C ARG A 197 -28.85 -12.28 -19.65
#